data_AF-A0A424W3P8-F1
#
_entry.id   AF-A0A424W3P8-F1
#
_cell.length_a   1.000
_cell.length_b   1.000
_cell.length_c   1.000
_cell.angle_alpha   90.00
_cell.angle_beta   90.00
_cell.angle_gamma   90.00
#
_symmetry.space_group_name_H-M   'P 1'
#
loop_
_entity.id
_entity.type
_entity.pdbx_description
1 polymer ?
#
loop_
_entity_poly.entity_id
_entity_poly.type
_entity_poly.pdbx_seq_one_letter_code
_entity_poly.pdbx_strand_id
1 'polypeptide(L)'
;MSEREQGKAGRSKLGRWVALGVLAVIAVAAGAYVYVERSQAQNVQRSALEGALTVYAYNFTPYDVAYSMRPGIRRSVHANSARGNDVQAFGYRPAAPDEPMSISWRYESGPQAAEEGNFPFQVTFPQPQRPAGEVVVELRIYPEGKAAVRYVKSPLVSDFSNVASELQGSDWVTNR
;
A
#
# COMPACT_ATOMS: atom_id res chain seq x y z
N MET A 1 10.85 -22.56 -94.80
CA MET A 1 11.49 -22.68 -93.48
C MET A 1 11.16 -21.46 -92.66
N SER A 2 10.53 -21.69 -91.50
CA SER A 2 10.78 -21.06 -90.19
C SER A 2 9.46 -20.81 -89.45
N GLU A 3 9.22 -21.72 -88.49
CA GLU A 3 8.23 -21.62 -87.43
C GLU A 3 8.48 -20.38 -86.56
N ARG A 4 7.41 -19.82 -85.98
CA ARG A 4 7.47 -19.06 -84.73
C ARG A 4 6.54 -19.74 -83.74
N GLU A 5 7.16 -20.46 -82.80
CA GLU A 5 6.51 -21.10 -81.68
C GLU A 5 6.08 -20.13 -80.58
N GLN A 6 5.09 -20.62 -79.85
CA GLN A 6 4.41 -20.12 -78.66
C GLN A 6 5.34 -19.80 -77.47
N GLY A 7 4.95 -18.80 -76.67
CA GLY A 7 5.38 -18.65 -75.28
C GLY A 7 4.16 -18.72 -74.34
N LYS A 8 3.93 -19.88 -73.72
CA LYS A 8 2.92 -20.11 -72.66
C LYS A 8 3.39 -19.53 -71.32
N ALA A 9 2.53 -18.74 -70.67
CA ALA A 9 2.73 -18.22 -69.32
C ALA A 9 2.53 -19.32 -68.25
N GLY A 10 3.63 -19.82 -67.68
CA GLY A 10 3.64 -20.76 -66.56
C GLY A 10 3.59 -20.04 -65.21
N ARG A 11 2.44 -20.11 -64.54
CA ARG A 11 2.17 -19.56 -63.20
C ARG A 11 2.93 -20.36 -62.13
N SER A 12 3.97 -19.76 -61.54
CA SER A 12 4.87 -20.41 -60.55
C SER A 12 4.18 -20.66 -59.20
N LYS A 13 4.13 -21.94 -58.78
CA LYS A 13 3.65 -22.40 -57.46
C LYS A 13 4.64 -22.16 -56.31
N LEU A 14 5.89 -21.78 -56.60
CA LEU A 14 6.96 -21.66 -55.59
C LEU A 14 6.81 -20.44 -54.68
N GLY A 15 6.29 -19.31 -55.19
CA GLY A 15 6.11 -18.08 -54.39
C GLY A 15 5.09 -18.22 -53.25
N ARG A 16 4.15 -19.17 -53.36
CA ARG A 16 3.07 -19.36 -52.38
C ARG A 16 3.54 -20.10 -51.12
N TRP A 17 4.58 -20.93 -51.22
CA TRP A 17 5.12 -21.67 -50.07
C TRP A 17 6.06 -20.82 -49.21
N VAL A 18 6.83 -19.91 -49.82
CA VAL A 18 7.71 -18.99 -49.09
C VAL A 18 6.92 -17.97 -48.27
N ALA A 19 5.81 -17.45 -48.82
CA ALA A 19 4.95 -16.50 -48.11
C ALA A 19 4.26 -17.10 -46.87
N LEU A 20 3.89 -18.38 -46.91
CA LEU A 20 3.29 -19.08 -45.76
C LEU A 20 4.32 -19.35 -44.65
N GLY A 21 5.58 -19.66 -45.01
CA GLY A 21 6.66 -19.87 -44.04
C GLY A 21 6.99 -18.61 -43.23
N VAL A 22 7.02 -17.45 -43.87
CA VAL A 22 7.34 -16.17 -43.19
C VAL A 22 6.21 -15.74 -42.23
N LEU A 23 4.95 -15.93 -42.60
CA LEU A 23 3.81 -15.61 -41.73
C LEU A 23 3.76 -16.48 -40.47
N ALA A 24 4.11 -17.77 -40.59
CA ALA A 24 4.14 -18.68 -39.44
C ALA A 24 5.21 -18.27 -38.41
N VAL A 25 6.38 -17.82 -38.86
CA VAL A 25 7.46 -17.38 -37.96
C VAL A 25 7.11 -16.09 -37.21
N ILE A 26 6.45 -15.15 -37.87
CA ILE A 26 5.98 -13.89 -37.23
C ILE A 26 4.91 -14.19 -36.17
N ALA A 27 3.97 -15.10 -36.45
CA ALA A 27 2.92 -15.46 -35.50
C ALA A 27 3.46 -16.16 -34.24
N VAL A 28 4.47 -17.02 -34.38
CA VAL A 28 5.13 -17.68 -33.23
C VAL A 28 5.95 -16.68 -32.42
N ALA A 29 6.65 -15.74 -33.07
CA ALA A 29 7.38 -14.68 -32.37
C ALA A 29 6.45 -13.74 -31.59
N ALA A 30 5.31 -13.35 -32.17
CA ALA A 30 4.30 -12.54 -31.49
C ALA A 30 3.64 -13.30 -30.33
N GLY A 31 3.31 -14.59 -30.52
CA GLY A 31 2.75 -15.44 -29.48
C GLY A 31 3.72 -15.66 -28.31
N ALA A 32 5.00 -15.85 -28.58
CA ALA A 32 6.04 -15.97 -27.56
C ALA A 32 6.23 -14.65 -26.79
N TYR A 33 6.21 -13.50 -27.47
CA TYR A 33 6.32 -12.19 -26.82
C TYR A 33 5.14 -11.92 -25.89
N VAL A 34 3.90 -12.15 -26.37
CA VAL A 34 2.69 -11.98 -25.56
C VAL A 34 2.63 -12.97 -24.38
N TYR A 35 3.13 -14.19 -24.55
CA TYR A 35 3.21 -15.17 -23.45
C TYR A 35 4.28 -14.80 -22.42
N VAL A 36 5.41 -14.26 -22.84
CA VAL A 36 6.45 -13.76 -21.93
C VAL A 36 5.94 -12.52 -21.17
N GLU A 37 5.25 -11.58 -21.82
CA GLU A 37 4.65 -10.44 -21.11
C GLU A 37 3.56 -10.87 -20.12
N ARG A 38 2.68 -11.82 -20.48
CA ARG A 38 1.67 -12.33 -19.54
C ARG A 38 2.26 -13.10 -18.38
N SER A 39 3.31 -13.91 -18.60
CA SER A 39 3.96 -14.66 -17.54
C SER A 39 4.83 -13.78 -16.64
N GLN A 40 5.45 -12.71 -17.18
CA GLN A 40 6.13 -11.70 -16.37
C GLN A 40 5.16 -10.82 -15.58
N ALA A 41 3.99 -10.47 -16.13
CA ALA A 41 2.95 -9.74 -15.40
C ALA A 41 2.35 -10.55 -14.23
N GLN A 42 2.33 -11.88 -14.31
CA GLN A 42 1.88 -12.76 -13.21
C GLN A 42 2.96 -12.97 -12.14
N ASN A 43 4.23 -12.78 -12.47
CA ASN A 43 5.37 -12.92 -11.56
C ASN A 43 5.96 -11.57 -11.12
N VAL A 44 5.23 -10.46 -11.30
CA VAL A 44 5.58 -9.21 -10.60
C VAL A 44 5.41 -9.51 -9.12
N GLN A 45 6.54 -9.73 -8.47
CA GLN A 45 6.71 -9.79 -7.04
C GLN A 45 6.04 -8.53 -6.47
N ARG A 46 4.78 -8.67 -6.06
CA ARG A 46 4.02 -7.62 -5.38
C ARG A 46 4.92 -7.12 -4.27
N SER A 47 5.30 -5.84 -4.36
CA SER A 47 6.28 -5.25 -3.44
C SER A 47 5.90 -5.59 -2.01
N ALA A 48 6.87 -5.83 -1.12
CA ALA A 48 6.59 -6.09 0.30
C ALA A 48 5.75 -4.97 0.97
N LEU A 49 5.70 -3.80 0.32
CA LEU A 49 5.01 -2.58 0.70
C LEU A 49 3.64 -2.41 0.02
N GLU A 50 3.26 -3.30 -0.91
CA GLU A 50 1.96 -3.24 -1.56
C GLU A 50 0.83 -3.43 -0.53
N GLY A 51 -0.12 -2.50 -0.53
CA GLY A 51 -1.21 -2.43 0.44
C GLY A 51 -0.83 -1.87 1.81
N ALA A 52 0.44 -1.48 2.03
CA ALA A 52 0.82 -0.75 3.24
C ALA A 52 0.41 0.73 3.13
N LEU A 53 -0.02 1.28 4.26
CA LEU A 53 -0.56 2.61 4.42
C LEU A 53 0.35 3.43 5.32
N THR A 54 0.42 4.72 5.02
CA THR A 54 1.11 5.71 5.85
C THR A 54 0.27 6.00 7.10
N VAL A 55 0.92 6.07 8.26
CA VAL A 55 0.30 6.43 9.53
C VAL A 55 0.75 7.84 9.91
N TYR A 56 -0.22 8.70 10.20
CA TYR A 56 -0.04 10.03 10.78
C TYR A 56 -0.40 9.94 12.26
N ALA A 57 0.62 10.00 13.12
CA ALA A 57 0.44 9.86 14.55
C ALA A 57 0.30 11.23 15.24
N TYR A 58 -0.61 11.31 16.21
CA TYR A 58 -0.85 12.48 17.04
C TYR A 58 -0.76 12.06 18.49
N ASN A 59 0.26 12.54 19.19
CA ASN A 59 0.46 12.27 20.60
C ASN A 59 -0.12 13.43 21.44
N PHE A 60 -1.27 13.19 22.06
CA PHE A 60 -1.90 14.10 23.01
C PHE A 60 -1.50 13.83 24.46
N THR A 61 -0.51 12.97 24.68
CA THR A 61 0.00 12.68 26.01
C THR A 61 1.14 13.65 26.38
N PRO A 62 1.37 13.90 27.67
CA PRO A 62 2.45 14.77 28.12
C PRO A 62 3.85 14.11 28.04
N TYR A 63 3.95 12.88 27.52
CA TYR A 63 5.19 12.10 27.48
C TYR A 63 5.46 11.58 26.06
N ASP A 64 6.71 11.20 25.79
CA ASP A 64 7.04 10.51 24.54
C ASP A 64 6.38 9.14 24.54
N VAL A 65 5.90 8.70 23.38
CA VAL A 65 5.24 7.41 23.21
C VAL A 65 5.96 6.59 22.16
N ALA A 66 6.15 5.31 22.45
CA ALA A 66 6.56 4.33 21.46
C ALA A 66 5.36 3.46 21.08
N TYR A 67 5.05 3.34 19.79
CA TYR A 67 3.90 2.57 19.30
C TYR A 67 4.28 1.62 18.15
N SER A 68 3.41 0.63 17.92
CA SER A 68 3.48 -0.31 16.82
C SER A 68 2.07 -0.68 16.35
N MET A 69 1.82 -0.59 15.05
CA MET A 69 0.60 -1.10 14.41
C MET A 69 0.87 -2.33 13.53
N ARG A 70 2.13 -2.79 13.50
CA ARG A 70 2.58 -3.95 12.75
C ARG A 70 3.72 -4.63 13.50
N PRO A 71 3.68 -5.96 13.69
CA PRO A 71 4.76 -6.69 14.32
C PRO A 71 6.13 -6.34 13.73
N GLY A 72 7.10 -6.06 14.61
CA GLY A 72 8.49 -5.76 14.24
C GLY A 72 8.76 -4.33 13.75
N ILE A 73 7.74 -3.47 13.60
CA ILE A 73 7.94 -2.06 13.25
C ILE A 73 7.45 -1.17 14.39
N ARG A 74 8.38 -0.39 14.96
CA ARG A 74 8.11 0.56 16.04
C ARG A 74 8.40 1.99 15.60
N ARG A 75 7.65 2.95 16.14
CA ARG A 75 7.96 4.38 16.06
C ARG A 75 7.82 5.05 17.40
N SER A 76 8.56 6.14 17.56
CA SER A 76 8.44 7.05 18.69
C SER A 76 7.80 8.35 18.22
N VAL A 77 6.96 8.95 19.06
CA VAL A 77 6.31 10.25 18.83
C VAL A 77 6.53 11.10 20.07
N HIS A 78 6.98 12.32 19.88
CA HIS A 78 7.32 13.20 20.99
C HIS A 78 6.11 13.61 21.82
N ALA A 79 6.35 13.90 23.09
CA ALA A 79 5.35 14.47 24.00
C ALA A 79 4.62 15.66 23.37
N ASN A 80 3.29 15.67 23.47
CA ASN A 80 2.42 16.71 22.90
C ASN A 80 2.64 16.99 21.40
N SER A 81 3.20 16.05 20.64
CA SER A 81 3.35 16.21 19.18
C SER A 81 2.08 15.77 18.46
N ALA A 82 1.16 16.72 18.27
CA ALA A 82 -0.12 16.50 17.63
C ALA A 82 -0.35 17.45 16.44
N ARG A 83 0.72 17.77 15.71
CA ARG A 83 0.65 18.62 14.51
C ARG A 83 0.34 17.85 13.22
N GLY A 84 0.39 16.52 13.26
CA GLY A 84 0.23 15.67 12.07
C GLY A 84 1.46 15.63 11.16
N ASN A 85 2.64 15.99 11.68
CA ASN A 85 3.91 15.90 10.96
C ASN A 85 4.74 14.64 11.34
N ASP A 86 4.33 13.92 12.39
CA ASP A 86 4.91 12.63 12.77
C ASP A 86 4.36 11.51 11.88
N VAL A 87 5.11 11.22 10.83
CA VAL A 87 4.71 10.26 9.80
C VAL A 87 5.50 8.96 9.90
N GLN A 88 4.78 7.84 9.79
CA GLN A 88 5.34 6.52 9.56
C GLN A 88 4.90 6.01 8.18
N ALA A 89 5.80 6.12 7.21
CA ALA A 89 5.63 5.45 5.92
C ALA A 89 5.53 3.94 6.15
N PHE A 90 4.56 3.30 5.49
CA PHE A 90 4.32 1.85 5.60
C PHE A 90 4.04 1.37 7.03
N GLY A 91 3.48 2.25 7.87
CA GLY A 91 3.27 1.99 9.30
C GLY A 91 2.17 0.98 9.61
N TYR A 92 1.23 0.80 8.69
CA TYR A 92 0.13 -0.15 8.85
C TYR A 92 -0.14 -0.90 7.55
N ARG A 93 -0.50 -2.18 7.63
CA ARG A 93 -0.99 -2.96 6.50
C ARG A 93 -2.15 -3.82 7.01
N PRO A 94 -3.38 -3.63 6.51
CA PRO A 94 -4.47 -4.51 6.87
C PRO A 94 -4.16 -5.93 6.36
N ALA A 95 -4.39 -6.93 7.20
CA ALA A 95 -4.22 -8.33 6.82
C ALA A 95 -5.34 -8.78 5.86
N ALA A 96 -6.58 -8.34 6.12
CA ALA A 96 -7.71 -8.40 5.20
C ALA A 96 -8.53 -7.09 5.28
N PRO A 97 -9.41 -6.80 4.29
CA PRO A 97 -10.19 -5.55 4.25
C PRO A 97 -11.06 -5.30 5.48
N ASP A 98 -11.49 -6.35 6.16
CA ASP A 98 -12.39 -6.38 7.32
C ASP A 98 -11.68 -6.76 8.63
N GLU A 99 -10.37 -7.05 8.57
CA GLU A 99 -9.63 -7.50 9.75
C GLU A 99 -9.39 -6.35 10.73
N PRO A 100 -9.53 -6.57 12.05
CA PRO A 100 -9.33 -5.53 13.05
C PRO A 100 -7.96 -4.84 12.97
N MET A 101 -7.96 -3.56 13.32
CA MET A 101 -6.74 -2.77 13.41
C MET A 101 -6.20 -2.83 14.83
N SER A 102 -4.98 -3.33 15.00
CA SER A 102 -4.33 -3.40 16.31
C SER A 102 -3.23 -2.35 16.45
N ILE A 103 -3.15 -1.76 17.64
CA ILE A 103 -2.04 -0.93 18.08
C ILE A 103 -1.56 -1.40 19.45
N SER A 104 -0.25 -1.46 19.63
CA SER A 104 0.38 -1.53 20.93
C SER A 104 1.21 -0.28 21.16
N TRP A 105 1.16 0.28 22.36
CA TRP A 105 1.97 1.44 22.71
C TRP A 105 2.38 1.46 24.19
N ARG A 106 3.42 2.23 24.48
CA ARG A 106 3.95 2.50 25.81
C ARG A 106 4.38 3.95 25.92
N TYR A 107 4.43 4.46 27.14
CA TYR A 107 5.22 5.66 27.42
C TYR A 107 6.70 5.31 27.33
N GLU A 108 7.45 6.12 26.60
CA GLU A 108 8.91 6.04 26.48
C GLU A 108 9.61 6.97 27.47
N SER A 109 8.91 7.99 27.97
CA SER A 109 9.38 8.88 29.03
C SER A 109 8.31 9.12 30.10
N GLY A 110 8.70 9.72 31.23
CA GLY A 110 7.80 10.07 32.33
C GLY A 110 7.61 8.97 33.40
N PRO A 111 6.79 9.23 34.43
CA PRO A 111 6.60 8.34 35.59
C PRO A 111 5.97 6.99 35.26
N GLN A 112 5.29 6.89 34.13
CA GLN A 112 4.64 5.68 33.64
C GLN A 112 5.42 5.03 32.48
N ALA A 113 6.67 5.45 32.24
CA ALA A 113 7.51 4.85 31.21
C ALA A 113 7.65 3.34 31.44
N ALA A 114 7.49 2.58 30.36
CA ALA A 114 7.70 1.14 30.39
C ALA A 114 8.96 0.77 29.60
N GLU A 115 9.61 -0.32 30.00
CA GLU A 115 10.78 -0.85 29.31
C GLU A 115 10.47 -1.23 27.86
N GLU A 116 11.51 -1.24 27.02
CA GLU A 116 11.40 -1.73 25.65
C GLU A 116 10.90 -3.18 25.61
N GLY A 117 9.92 -3.46 24.75
CA GLY A 117 9.27 -4.77 24.65
C GLY A 117 8.05 -4.92 25.57
N ASN A 118 7.89 -4.07 26.59
CA ASN A 118 6.70 -4.04 27.43
C ASN A 118 5.72 -2.97 26.92
N PHE A 119 4.67 -3.42 26.22
CA PHE A 119 3.60 -2.57 25.71
C PHE A 119 2.33 -2.78 26.53
N PRO A 120 2.12 -2.02 27.62
CA PRO A 120 0.99 -2.22 28.52
C PRO A 120 -0.34 -1.82 27.89
N PHE A 121 -0.33 -0.93 26.89
CA PHE A 121 -1.53 -0.50 26.19
C PHE A 121 -1.62 -1.25 24.86
N GLN A 122 -2.52 -2.23 24.81
CA GLN A 122 -2.80 -3.01 23.61
C GLN A 122 -4.27 -2.83 23.26
N VAL A 123 -4.53 -2.35 22.06
CA VAL A 123 -5.86 -1.95 21.63
C VAL A 123 -6.13 -2.57 20.27
N THR A 124 -7.30 -3.19 20.16
CA THR A 124 -7.82 -3.73 18.91
C THR A 124 -9.10 -3.01 18.56
N PHE A 125 -9.10 -2.31 17.43
CA PHE A 125 -10.26 -1.60 16.90
C PHE A 125 -11.00 -2.48 15.89
N PRO A 126 -12.35 -2.49 15.90
CA PRO A 126 -13.09 -2.84 14.69
C PRO A 126 -12.53 -2.08 13.50
N GLN A 127 -12.44 -2.73 12.34
CA GLN A 127 -11.82 -2.12 11.18
C GLN A 127 -12.55 -0.83 10.79
N PRO A 128 -11.88 0.34 10.79
CA PRO A 128 -12.53 1.59 10.41
C PRO A 128 -13.04 1.52 8.97
N GLN A 129 -14.13 2.23 8.68
CA GLN A 129 -14.65 2.30 7.32
C GLN A 129 -13.61 2.92 6.40
N ARG A 130 -13.15 2.18 5.40
CA ARG A 130 -12.12 2.62 4.46
C ARG A 130 -12.77 3.31 3.25
N PRO A 131 -12.51 4.61 3.01
CA PRO A 131 -12.91 5.25 1.76
C PRO A 131 -12.26 4.58 0.54
N ALA A 132 -12.94 4.63 -0.60
CA ALA A 132 -12.35 4.17 -1.85
C ALA A 132 -11.18 5.08 -2.29
N GLY A 133 -10.15 4.46 -2.86
CA GLY A 133 -8.96 5.13 -3.38
C GLY A 133 -7.77 5.13 -2.43
N GLU A 134 -6.84 6.05 -2.68
CA GLU A 134 -5.67 6.27 -1.84
C GLU A 134 -6.08 6.92 -0.52
N VAL A 135 -5.63 6.33 0.58
CA VAL A 135 -5.96 6.73 1.95
C VAL A 135 -4.74 6.57 2.84
N VAL A 136 -4.75 7.29 3.96
CA VAL A 136 -3.80 7.16 5.06
C VAL A 136 -4.54 6.84 6.35
N VAL A 137 -3.80 6.45 7.38
CA VAL A 137 -4.34 6.23 8.73
C VAL A 137 -3.99 7.45 9.58
N GLU A 138 -4.99 8.05 10.22
CA GLU A 138 -4.75 8.93 11.36
C GLU A 138 -4.83 8.10 12.64
N LEU A 139 -3.81 8.22 13.48
CA LEU A 139 -3.70 7.57 14.78
C LEU A 139 -3.56 8.63 15.86
N ARG A 140 -4.54 8.72 16.77
CA ARG A 140 -4.48 9.61 17.92
C ARG A 140 -4.26 8.81 19.19
N ILE A 141 -3.24 9.17 19.95
CA ILE A 141 -2.88 8.54 21.22
C ILE A 141 -3.15 9.54 22.34
N TYR A 142 -3.89 9.12 23.35
CA TYR A 142 -4.31 9.90 24.49
C TYR A 142 -3.80 9.28 25.79
N PRO A 143 -3.83 10.03 26.91
CA PRO A 143 -3.49 9.47 28.21
C PRO A 143 -4.32 8.22 28.56
N GLU A 144 -3.79 7.41 29.47
CA GLU A 144 -4.48 6.26 30.07
C GLU A 144 -4.82 5.11 29.09
N GLY A 145 -4.02 4.91 28.04
CA GLY A 145 -4.25 3.80 27.11
C GLY A 145 -5.30 4.07 26.03
N LYS A 146 -5.88 5.27 26.00
CA LYS A 146 -6.90 5.66 25.02
C LYS A 146 -6.27 5.96 23.67
N ALA A 147 -6.89 5.47 22.61
CA ALA A 147 -6.48 5.72 21.25
C ALA A 147 -7.69 5.77 20.30
N ALA A 148 -7.51 6.46 19.19
CA ALA A 148 -8.50 6.56 18.14
C ALA A 148 -7.84 6.47 16.77
N VAL A 149 -8.53 5.82 15.83
CA VAL A 149 -8.04 5.61 14.46
C VAL A 149 -9.13 5.88 13.44
N ARG A 150 -8.72 6.33 12.26
CA ARG A 150 -9.58 6.39 11.06
C ARG A 150 -8.76 6.36 9.78
N TYR A 151 -9.45 6.09 8.67
CA TYR A 151 -8.91 6.31 7.33
C TYR A 151 -9.32 7.68 6.79
N VAL A 152 -8.36 8.41 6.22
CA VAL A 152 -8.64 9.69 5.56
C VAL A 152 -7.90 9.78 4.23
N LYS A 153 -8.42 10.60 3.32
CA LYS A 153 -7.70 10.94 2.07
C LYS A 153 -6.65 12.03 2.29
N SER A 154 -6.89 12.91 3.25
CA SER A 154 -6.03 14.02 3.59
C SER A 154 -5.96 14.12 5.12
N PRO A 155 -4.78 13.90 5.72
CA PRO A 155 -4.62 13.99 7.16
C PRO A 155 -4.66 15.45 7.62
N LEU A 156 -5.05 15.66 8.87
CA LEU A 156 -5.01 16.96 9.53
C LEU A 156 -3.55 17.32 9.83
N VAL A 157 -3.01 18.31 9.13
CA VAL A 157 -1.66 18.83 9.37
C VAL A 157 -1.77 20.31 9.73
N SER A 158 -1.01 20.74 10.72
CA SER A 158 -0.97 22.12 11.17
C SER A 158 0.47 22.59 11.38
N ASP A 159 0.84 23.68 10.71
CA ASP A 159 2.19 24.24 10.77
C ASP A 159 2.42 25.11 12.02
N PHE A 160 1.34 25.57 12.65
CA PHE A 160 1.41 26.62 13.69
C PHE A 160 1.14 26.08 15.10
N SER A 161 0.21 25.13 15.24
CA SER A 161 -0.22 24.59 16.54
C SER A 161 -0.58 23.11 16.44
N ASN A 162 -0.76 22.45 17.58
CA ASN A 162 -1.40 21.13 17.60
C ASN A 162 -2.83 21.22 17.05
N VAL A 163 -3.27 20.14 16.42
CA VAL A 163 -4.69 19.96 16.07
C VAL A 163 -5.50 19.78 17.35
N ALA A 164 -6.81 20.05 17.27
CA ALA A 164 -7.73 19.83 18.37
C ALA A 164 -7.72 18.35 18.82
N SER A 165 -7.68 18.12 20.14
CA SER A 165 -7.72 16.76 20.71
C SER A 165 -9.08 16.12 20.53
N GLU A 166 -10.14 16.91 20.37
CA GLU A 166 -11.47 16.42 20.07
C GLU A 166 -11.50 15.72 18.70
N LEU A 167 -12.19 14.58 18.67
CA LEU A 167 -12.39 13.79 17.46
C LEU A 167 -13.44 14.47 16.58
N GLN A 168 -12.98 15.16 15.53
CA GLN A 168 -13.86 15.78 14.55
C GLN A 168 -14.28 14.77 13.49
N GLY A 169 -15.60 14.67 13.26
CA GLY A 169 -16.19 13.69 12.33
C GLY A 169 -16.71 12.43 13.02
N SER A 170 -17.48 11.62 12.30
CA SER A 170 -18.12 10.41 12.81
C SER A 170 -17.40 9.11 12.45
N ASP A 171 -16.28 9.19 11.73
CA ASP A 171 -15.54 8.07 11.15
C ASP A 171 -14.46 7.49 12.07
N TRP A 172 -14.32 8.04 13.27
CA TRP A 172 -13.39 7.57 14.28
C TRP A 172 -13.84 6.27 14.92
N VAL A 173 -12.91 5.32 15.01
CA VAL A 173 -13.02 4.16 15.87
C VAL A 173 -12.14 4.38 17.10
N THR A 174 -12.69 4.14 18.29
CA THR A 174 -12.05 4.45 19.58
C THR A 174 -12.17 3.26 20.52
N ASN A 175 -11.24 3.11 21.46
CA ASN A 175 -11.31 2.05 22.48
C ASN A 175 -11.99 2.45 23.80
N ARG A 176 -12.53 3.68 23.87
CA ARG A 176 -13.22 4.30 25.02
C ARG A 176 -12.52 4.19 26.38
#